data_AF-A0A0F6SKD7-F1
#
_entry.id   AF-A0A0F6SKD7-F1
#
_cell.length_a   1.000
_cell.length_b   1.000
_cell.length_c   1.000
_cell.angle_alpha   90.00
_cell.angle_beta   90.00
_cell.angle_gamma   90.00
#
_symmetry.space_group_name_H-M   'P 1'
#
loop_
_entity.id
_entity.type
_entity.pdbx_description
1 polymer ?
#
loop_
_entity_poly.entity_id
_entity_poly.type
_entity_poly.pdbx_seq_one_letter_code
_entity_poly.pdbx_strand_id
1 'polypeptide(L)' 'MNAAIQQLRREGYPVMDSDVEKLSPLQCGHINMQGRYSFTVPESVSKGELRAFNE' A
#
# COMPACT_ATOMS: atom_id res chain seq x y z
N MET A 1 -3.24 -6.21 -0.90
CA MET A 1 -4.14 -5.26 -1.60
C MET A 1 -5.43 -5.01 -0.83
N ASN A 2 -6.19 -6.04 -0.44
CA ASN A 2 -7.52 -5.87 0.18
C ASN A 2 -7.52 -5.03 1.49
N ALA A 3 -6.51 -5.20 2.35
CA ALA A 3 -6.38 -4.42 3.59
C ALA A 3 -6.26 -2.89 3.35
N ALA A 4 -5.57 -2.48 2.26
CA ALA A 4 -5.44 -1.07 1.93
C ALA A 4 -6.76 -0.46 1.42
N ILE A 5 -7.52 -1.22 0.61
CA ILE A 5 -8.84 -0.82 0.12
C ILE A 5 -9.81 -0.61 1.30
N GLN A 6 -9.79 -1.52 2.28
CA GLN A 6 -10.59 -1.41 3.50
C GLN A 6 -10.18 -0.19 4.33
N GLN A 7 -8.89 0.10 4.44
CA GLN A 7 -8.40 1.30 5.13
C GLN A 7 -8.92 2.59 4.49
N LEU A 8 -8.79 2.72 3.16
CA LEU A 8 -9.27 3.90 2.42
C LEU A 8 -10.77 4.12 2.59
N ARG A 9 -11.57 3.04 2.56
CA ARG A 9 -13.01 3.11 2.82
C ARG A 9 -13.32 3.57 4.25
N ARG A 10 -12.55 3.11 5.25
CA ARG A 10 -12.71 3.55 6.65
C ARG A 10 -12.36 5.02 6.85
N GLU A 11 -11.35 5.51 6.15
CA GLU A 11 -10.93 6.92 6.19
C GLU A 11 -11.85 7.85 5.40
N GLY A 12 -12.85 7.30 4.70
CA GLY A 12 -13.85 8.08 3.95
C GLY A 12 -13.40 8.50 2.55
N TYR A 13 -12.29 7.94 2.05
CA TYR A 13 -11.88 8.18 0.66
C TYR A 13 -12.86 7.51 -0.32
N PRO A 14 -13.13 8.16 -1.47
CA PRO A 14 -13.99 7.58 -2.50
C PRO A 14 -13.27 6.36 -3.13
N VAL A 15 -13.78 5.17 -2.84
CA VAL A 15 -13.30 3.91 -3.42
C VAL A 15 -14.43 3.30 -4.25
N MET A 16 -14.39 3.48 -5.57
CA MET A 16 -15.38 2.88 -6.48
C MET A 16 -15.02 1.42 -6.78
N ASP A 17 -16.01 0.54 -6.80
CA ASP A 17 -15.79 -0.88 -7.11
C ASP A 17 -15.24 -1.08 -8.54
N SER A 18 -15.63 -0.24 -9.51
CA SER A 18 -15.06 -0.26 -10.87
C SER A 18 -13.56 0.03 -10.91
N ASP A 19 -13.03 0.80 -9.96
CA ASP A 19 -11.59 1.05 -9.87
C ASP A 19 -10.88 -0.11 -9.17
N VAL A 20 -11.54 -0.77 -8.22
CA VAL A 20 -11.04 -2.00 -7.58
C VAL A 20 -10.87 -3.12 -8.60
N GLU A 21 -11.80 -3.26 -9.55
CA GLU A 21 -11.72 -4.26 -10.62
C GLU A 21 -10.56 -4.03 -11.59
N LYS A 22 -10.10 -2.79 -11.75
CA LYS A 22 -8.95 -2.43 -12.59
C LYS A 22 -7.62 -2.60 -11.87
N LEU A 23 -7.61 -2.87 -10.56
CA LEU A 23 -6.37 -3.06 -9.81
C LEU A 23 -5.70 -4.35 -10.26
N SER A 24 -4.61 -4.19 -11.00
CA SER A 24 -3.71 -5.30 -11.28
C SER A 24 -3.07 -5.82 -9.98
N PRO A 25 -2.82 -7.13 -9.86
CA PRO A 25 -2.04 -7.66 -8.76
C PRO A 25 -0.71 -6.92 -8.69
N LEU A 26 -0.35 -6.41 -7.51
CA LEU A 26 0.93 -5.74 -7.30
C LEU A 26 2.05 -6.77 -7.54
N GLN A 27 2.63 -6.78 -8.74
CA GLN A 27 3.76 -7.66 -9.05
C GLN A 27 5.02 -7.04 -8.45
N CYS A 28 5.30 -7.35 -7.18
CA CYS A 28 6.53 -6.94 -6.51
C CYS A 28 7.81 -7.57 -7.10
N GLY A 29 7.68 -8.41 -8.14
CA GLY A 29 8.79 -9.15 -8.74
C GLY A 29 9.62 -8.38 -9.77
N HIS A 30 9.11 -7.29 -10.34
CA HIS A 30 9.80 -6.51 -11.38
C HIS A 30 10.15 -5.08 -10.94
N ILE A 31 10.55 -4.89 -9.68
CA ILE A 31 11.09 -3.61 -9.21
C ILE A 31 12.62 -3.70 -9.21
N ASN A 32 13.27 -3.04 -10.18
CA ASN A 32 14.72 -2.92 -10.20
C ASN A 32 15.15 -1.85 -9.19
N MET A 33 15.76 -2.25 -8.07
CA MET A 33 16.38 -1.33 -7.12
C MET A 33 17.80 -0.97 -7.57
N GLN A 34 17.91 0.00 -8.49
CA GLN A 34 19.21 0.48 -8.97
C GLN A 34 19.78 1.55 -8.02
N GLY A 35 20.88 1.25 -7.32
CA GLY A 35 21.53 2.17 -6.38
C GLY A 35 21.41 1.73 -4.92
N ARG A 36 21.80 2.59 -3.98
CA ARG A 36 21.64 2.36 -2.54
C ARG A 36 20.38 3.04 -2.03
N TYR A 37 19.40 2.24 -1.64
CA TYR A 37 18.18 2.70 -0.97
C TYR A 37 18.20 2.24 0.48
N SER A 38 17.99 3.18 1.40
CA SER A 38 17.77 2.89 2.82
C SER A 38 16.35 3.31 3.17
N PHE A 39 15.53 2.34 3.58
CA PHE A 39 14.19 2.60 4.08
C PHE A 39 14.18 2.42 5.60
N THR A 40 13.79 3.46 6.33
CA THR A 40 13.49 3.32 7.75
C THR A 40 12.07 2.78 7.88
N VAL A 41 11.94 1.56 8.39
CA VAL A 41 10.64 0.92 8.62
C VAL A 41 10.23 1.24 10.06
N PRO A 42 9.12 1.98 10.29
CA PRO A 42 8.60 2.19 11.64
C PRO A 42 8.28 0.87 12.34
N GLU A 43 8.38 0.83 13.67
CA GLU A 43 8.15 -0.40 14.45
C GLU A 43 6.75 -1.00 14.18
N SER A 44 5.71 -0.16 14.11
CA SER A 44 4.35 -0.55 13.72
C SER A 44 4.28 -1.31 12.40
N VAL A 45 5.00 -0.84 11.38
CA VAL A 45 5.03 -1.48 10.07
C VAL A 45 5.81 -2.80 10.12
N SER A 46 6.88 -2.87 10.93
CA SER A 46 7.59 -4.15 11.18
C SER A 46 6.72 -5.18 11.90
N LYS A 47 5.75 -4.74 12.72
CA LYS A 47 4.76 -5.62 13.37
C LYS A 47 3.63 -6.06 12.44
N GLY A 48 3.65 -5.64 11.17
CA GLY A 48 2.64 -5.98 10.17
C GLY A 48 1.46 -5.01 10.10
N GLU A 49 1.53 -3.86 10.79
CA GLU A 49 0.53 -2.80 10.65
C GLU A 49 0.68 -2.05 9.32
N LEU A 50 -0.40 -1.41 8.88
CA LEU A 50 -0.37 -0.54 7.71
C LEU A 50 0.37 0.76 8.05
N ARG A 51 1.25 1.20 7.14
CA ARG A 51 1.84 2.53 7.21
C ARG A 51 0.74 3.59 7.03
N ALA A 52 0.81 4.67 7.78
CA ALA A 52 -0.06 5.83 7.58
C ALA A 52 0.03 6.34 6.12
N PHE A 53 -1.11 6.78 5.58
CA PHE A 53 -1.13 7.48 4.30
C PHE A 53 -0.34 8.78 4.44
N ASN A 54 0.39 9.18 3.40
CA ASN A 54 1.20 10.39 3.47
C ASN A 54 0.30 11.61 3.72
N GLU A 55 0.64 12.43 4.71
CA GLU A 55 0.06 13.77 4.93
C GLU A 55 0.46 14.74 3.80
#